data_AF-A0A914NWV0-F1
#
_entry.id   AF-A0A914NWV0-F1
#
_cell.length_a   1.000
_cell.length_b   1.000
_cell.length_c   1.000
_cell.angle_alpha   90.00
_cell.angle_beta   90.00
_cell.angle_gamma   90.00
#
_symmetry.space_group_name_H-M   'P 1'
#
loop_
_entity.id
_entity.type
_entity.pdbx_description
1 polymer ?
#
loop_
_entity_poly.entity_id
_entity_poly.type
_entity_poly.pdbx_seq_one_letter_code
_entity_poly.pdbx_strand_id
1 'polypeptide(L)' 'LTDLIMKQRISAGIGLAINFFNSARLELNYVLPLRYFPGDNCSSGLQFAAGINFL' A
#
# COMPACT_ATOMS: atom_id res chain seq x y z
N LEU A 1 -22.38 6.30 10.57
CA LEU A 1 -21.95 5.50 9.39
C LEU A 1 -21.44 6.40 8.26
N THR A 2 -22.19 7.43 7.86
CA THR A 2 -21.88 8.37 6.78
C THR A 2 -20.52 9.07 6.95
N ASP A 3 -20.19 9.50 8.16
CA ASP A 3 -18.91 10.17 8.46
C ASP A 3 -17.68 9.29 8.22
N LEU A 4 -17.79 7.98 8.47
CA LEU A 4 -16.68 7.03 8.25
C LEU A 4 -16.42 6.82 6.75
N ILE A 5 -17.49 6.79 5.94
CA ILE A 5 -17.40 6.67 4.49
C ILE A 5 -16.78 7.93 3.87
N MET A 6 -17.14 9.10 4.38
CA MET A 6 -16.62 10.39 3.91
C MET A 6 -15.14 10.59 4.23
N LYS A 7 -14.65 10.02 5.35
CA LYS A 7 -13.27 10.20 5.84
C LYS A 7 -12.28 9.08 5.47
N GLN A 8 -12.67 8.09 4.68
CA GLN A 8 -11.76 6.99 4.33
C GLN A 8 -10.64 7.47 3.39
N ARG A 9 -9.38 7.09 3.62
CA ARG A 9 -8.31 7.31 2.63
C ARG A 9 -8.37 6.23 1.56
N ILE A 10 -8.16 6.61 0.31
CA ILE A 10 -8.23 5.69 -0.83
C ILE A 10 -6.95 5.84 -1.64
N SER A 11 -6.32 4.73 -1.96
CA SER A 11 -5.19 4.64 -2.90
C SER A 11 -5.46 3.53 -3.89
N ALA A 12 -5.00 3.72 -5.12
CA ALA A 12 -4.97 2.70 -6.15
C ALA A 12 -3.53 2.56 -6.66
N GLY A 13 -3.17 1.38 -7.14
CA GLY A 13 -1.84 1.14 -7.65
C GLY A 13 -1.75 -0.15 -8.41
N ILE A 14 -0.63 -0.32 -9.10
CA ILE A 14 -0.24 -1.57 -9.75
C ILE A 14 1.08 -2.02 -9.15
N GLY A 15 1.27 -3.32 -8.98
CA GLY A 15 2.49 -3.83 -8.37
C GLY A 15 2.86 -5.24 -8.79
N LEU A 16 4.13 -5.56 -8.53
CA LEU A 16 4.71 -6.88 -8.67
C LEU A 16 4.99 -7.43 -7.28
N ALA A 17 4.51 -8.64 -7.01
CA ALA A 17 4.79 -9.36 -5.78
C ALA A 17 5.50 -10.67 -6.11
N ILE A 18 6.66 -10.89 -5.49
CA ILE A 18 7.47 -12.10 -5.63
C ILE A 18 7.49 -12.81 -4.28
N ASN A 19 6.96 -14.03 -4.24
CA ASN A 19 6.95 -14.88 -3.06
C ASN A 19 8.07 -15.91 -3.15
N PHE A 20 8.98 -15.91 -2.17
CA PHE A 20 10.04 -16.90 -2.03
C PHE A 20 9.60 -17.97 -1.05
N PHE A 21 9.19 -19.14 -1.57
CA PHE A 21 8.95 -20.37 -0.81
C PHE A 21 8.27 -20.17 0.56
N ASN A 22 7.24 -19.31 0.58
CA ASN A 22 6.44 -18.96 1.75
C ASN A 22 7.16 -18.16 2.88
N SER A 23 8.49 -18.08 2.88
CA SER A 23 9.28 -17.42 3.94
C SER A 23 9.51 -15.93 3.69
N ALA A 24 9.49 -15.45 2.44
CA ALA A 24 9.69 -14.05 2.15
C ALA A 24 8.83 -13.56 0.99
N ARG A 25 8.44 -12.28 1.04
CA ARG A 25 7.66 -11.60 0.00
C ARG A 25 8.31 -10.26 -0.32
N LEU A 26 8.73 -10.09 -1.57
CA LEU A 26 9.16 -8.80 -2.11
C LEU A 26 8.01 -8.17 -2.88
N GLU A 27 7.79 -6.88 -2.69
CA GLU A 27 6.80 -6.10 -3.40
C GLU A 27 7.41 -4.85 -4.01
N LEU A 28 7.03 -4.57 -5.25
CA LEU A 28 7.28 -3.31 -5.93
C LEU A 28 5.94 -2.77 -6.43
N ASN A 29 5.45 -1.71 -5.79
CA ASN A 29 4.14 -1.12 -6.06
C ASN A 29 4.32 0.30 -6.62
N TYR A 30 3.63 0.65 -7.69
CA TYR A 30 3.44 2.04 -8.13
C TYR A 30 2.06 2.51 -7.65
N VAL A 31 2.04 3.40 -6.65
CA VAL A 31 0.85 3.78 -5.90
C VAL A 31 0.46 5.24 -6.17
N LEU A 32 -0.83 5.47 -6.41
CA LEU A 32 -1.46 6.77 -6.56
C LEU A 32 -2.54 6.96 -5.48
N PRO A 33 -2.40 7.95 -4.58
CA PRO A 33 -3.45 8.27 -3.62
C PRO A 33 -4.62 8.95 -4.36
N LEU A 34 -5.82 8.38 -4.24
CA LEU A 34 -7.07 8.90 -4.81
C LEU A 34 -7.79 9.85 -3.83
N ARG A 35 -7.66 9.62 -2.52
CA ARG A 35 -8.25 10.46 -1.47
C ARG A 35 -7.37 10.49 -0.23
N TYR A 36 -6.96 11.69 0.18
CA TYR A 36 -6.10 11.97 1.34
C TYR A 36 -6.62 13.20 2.10
N PHE A 37 -6.23 13.36 3.36
CA PHE A 37 -6.61 14.48 4.21
C PHE A 37 -5.40 15.33 4.61
N PRO A 38 -5.59 16.63 4.93
CA PRO A 38 -4.52 17.48 5.45
C PRO A 38 -3.87 16.83 6.68
N GLY A 39 -2.55 16.67 6.65
CA GLY A 39 -1.77 16.00 7.70
C GLY A 39 -1.41 14.54 7.39
N ASP A 40 -1.99 13.94 6.34
CA ASP A 40 -1.57 12.61 5.88
C ASP A 40 -0.21 12.69 5.16
N ASN A 41 0.69 11.75 5.43
CA ASN A 41 1.93 11.61 4.68
C ASN A 41 1.69 10.72 3.45
N CYS A 42 1.38 11.35 2.31
CA CYS A 42 1.12 10.64 1.06
C CYS A 42 2.43 10.28 0.34
N SER A 43 2.76 8.99 0.33
CA SER A 43 3.86 8.46 -0.49
C SER A 43 3.33 7.98 -1.85
N SER A 44 3.25 8.89 -2.82
CA SER A 44 2.91 8.56 -4.20
C SER A 44 4.13 8.12 -5.00
N GLY A 45 3.95 7.18 -5.93
CA GLY A 45 4.99 6.69 -6.82
C GLY A 45 5.44 5.27 -6.48
N LEU A 46 6.72 4.99 -6.71
CA LEU A 46 7.30 3.66 -6.47
C LEU A 46 7.51 3.39 -4.98
N GLN A 47 6.94 2.30 -4.51
CA GLN A 47 7.10 1.76 -3.15
C GLN A 47 7.71 0.37 -3.25
N PHE A 48 8.81 0.16 -2.53
CA PHE A 48 9.45 -1.14 -2.42
C PHE A 48 9.26 -1.66 -0.99
N ALA A 49 8.80 -2.90 -0.86
CA ALA A 49 8.63 -3.56 0.43
C ALA A 49 9.23 -4.96 0.40
N ALA A 50 9.78 -5.38 1.54
CA ALA A 50 10.27 -6.73 1.76
C ALA A 50 9.73 -7.20 3.11
N GLY A 51 8.99 -8.30 3.09
CA GLY A 51 8.46 -8.96 4.27
C GLY A 51 9.04 -10.37 4.40
N ILE A 52 9.22 -10.82 5.63
CA ILE A 52 9.57 -12.20 5.95
C ILE A 52 8.47 -12.78 6.83
N ASN A 53 8.01 -13.98 6.49
CA ASN A 53 7.11 -14.75 7.32
C ASN A 53 7.96 -15.70 8.15
N PHE A 54 7.94 -15.53 9.47
CA PHE A 54 8.51 -16.49 10.41
C PHE A 54 7.41 -17.48 10.81
N LEU A 55 7.49 -18.72 10.31
CA LEU A 55 6.73 -19.87 10.80
C LEU A 55 7.68 -21.06 10.99
#